data_AF-A0A1A8LUL7-F1
#
_entry.id   AF-A0A1A8LUL7-F1
#
_cell.length_a   1.000
_cell.length_b   1.000
_cell.length_c   1.000
_cell.angle_alpha   90.00
_cell.angle_beta   90.00
_cell.angle_gamma   90.00
#
_symmetry.space_group_name_H-M   'P 1'
#
loop_
_entity.id
_entity.type
_entity.pdbx_description
1 polymer ?
#
loop_
_entity_poly.entity_id
_entity_poly.type
_entity_poly.pdbx_seq_one_letter_code
_entity_poly.pdbx_strand_id
1 'polypeptide(L)'
;PSRAPFMTGRYAIRSGMVSTGRARVLLFLGGSGGLPPSETTFAKRLQQQGYTTGLIGKWHLGLNCEHRGDHCHHPNQHGFSYFYGLPFTLFNDCVPGEGSDVLVNLQHSLYNLTLLLGLGLFTMVCVRVLGLYQVSLWLLVLFFLLSVAAAAVWIVPFKFLQTWNCIIMRNQDVVEQPMTVEMLPQRLLAEAQNFIKRNADHPFLLLFSLAHIHTPLFKSPAFAGRSRHGRYGDNLEEVDWIIGKVTETVDSLNLSNNTLMYFTSDHGGHLEDSDSLIGQKGGWNGKYKGGKAMGGWEGGIRVPGIFRWPGRLTAGKVVDEPTSLMDLYPTLKYLAKDTKPDRHSDGFNLMPLLEGKVARSEHTFMFHYCGAYMNAARWHPPDSGSIFKVHFFTPNFSPLGAGGCYNTKVCFCHGEYVTQHRPPLLFDLYHDPSESHPLMPDTEPRYAEILEQISRAVERHEQTLEQKETSSDSACSTETVRVQNQMTWDRILWRPWLQPCCGTFPFCGCKENATHFKGETI
;
A
#
# COMPACT_ATOMS: atom_id res chain seq x y z
N PRO A 1 -3.83 0.31 -1.77
CA PRO A 1 -4.07 0.00 -3.20
C PRO A 1 -2.92 0.43 -4.13
N SER A 2 -2.27 1.58 -3.92
CA SER A 2 -1.32 2.24 -4.86
C SER A 2 -0.23 1.37 -5.48
N ARG A 3 0.21 0.31 -4.80
CA ARG A 3 1.21 -0.63 -5.34
C ARG A 3 0.72 -1.40 -6.57
N ALA A 4 -0.57 -1.72 -6.64
CA ALA A 4 -1.14 -2.36 -7.83
C ALA A 4 -1.04 -1.46 -9.08
N PRO A 5 -1.56 -0.21 -9.09
CA PRO A 5 -1.40 0.69 -10.23
C PRO A 5 0.04 1.04 -10.55
N PHE A 6 0.91 1.14 -9.54
CA PHE A 6 2.33 1.31 -9.76
C PHE A 6 2.94 0.16 -10.57
N MET A 7 2.58 -1.09 -10.26
CA MET A 7 3.08 -2.26 -10.95
C MET A 7 2.52 -2.43 -12.36
N THR A 8 1.25 -2.09 -12.58
CA THR A 8 0.51 -2.45 -13.81
C THR A 8 0.26 -1.27 -14.75
N GLY A 9 0.49 -0.02 -14.32
CA GLY A 9 0.11 1.16 -15.08
C GLY A 9 -1.41 1.37 -15.21
N ARG A 10 -2.20 0.68 -14.38
CA ARG A 10 -3.66 0.63 -14.47
C ARG A 10 -4.31 0.95 -13.13
N TYR A 11 -5.38 1.74 -13.11
CA TYR A 11 -6.13 2.04 -11.90
C TYR A 11 -6.49 0.77 -11.13
N ALA A 12 -6.42 0.82 -9.80
CA ALA A 12 -6.64 -0.35 -8.95
C ALA A 12 -8.04 -0.99 -9.14
N ILE A 13 -9.03 -0.21 -9.57
CA ILE A 13 -10.37 -0.72 -9.89
C ILE A 13 -10.36 -1.70 -11.09
N ARG A 14 -9.43 -1.53 -12.04
CA ARG A 14 -9.28 -2.38 -13.22
C ARG A 14 -8.71 -3.77 -12.91
N SER A 15 -8.01 -3.92 -11.79
CA SER A 15 -7.47 -5.20 -11.30
C SER A 15 -8.23 -5.76 -10.10
N GLY A 16 -9.31 -5.10 -9.68
CA GLY A 16 -10.10 -5.52 -8.51
C GLY A 16 -9.39 -5.32 -7.18
N MET A 17 -8.24 -4.64 -7.14
CA MET A 17 -7.47 -4.32 -5.93
C MET A 17 -8.06 -3.11 -5.18
N VAL A 18 -9.39 -3.09 -5.05
CA VAL A 18 -10.19 -2.02 -4.42
C VAL A 18 -11.24 -2.59 -3.49
N SER A 19 -11.47 -1.92 -2.37
CA SER A 19 -12.48 -2.33 -1.38
C SER A 19 -13.69 -1.41 -1.41
N THR A 20 -14.87 -1.98 -1.21
CA THR A 20 -16.11 -1.26 -0.91
C THR A 20 -16.35 -1.10 0.60
N GLY A 21 -15.54 -1.76 1.43
CA GLY A 21 -15.67 -1.74 2.89
C GLY A 21 -14.57 -0.96 3.61
N ARG A 22 -14.50 -1.16 4.93
CA ARG A 22 -13.52 -0.51 5.82
C ARG A 22 -12.09 -1.01 5.61
N ALA A 23 -11.91 -2.30 5.30
CA ALA A 23 -10.62 -2.91 5.04
C ALA A 23 -10.17 -2.62 3.59
N ARG A 24 -9.25 -1.66 3.42
CA ARG A 24 -8.76 -1.20 2.10
C ARG A 24 -7.36 -1.69 1.73
N VAL A 25 -6.80 -2.54 2.58
CA VAL A 25 -5.51 -3.23 2.40
C VAL A 25 -5.69 -4.68 2.84
N LEU A 26 -4.79 -5.55 2.39
CA LEU A 26 -4.78 -6.94 2.85
C LEU A 26 -4.44 -6.93 4.34
N LEU A 27 -5.10 -7.78 5.14
CA LEU A 27 -4.97 -7.80 6.60
C LEU A 27 -4.26 -9.06 7.11
N PHE A 28 -4.28 -10.13 6.32
CA PHE A 28 -3.69 -11.42 6.68
C PHE A 28 -2.87 -11.95 5.52
N LEU A 29 -1.71 -12.54 5.83
CA LEU A 29 -0.88 -13.19 4.83
C LEU A 29 -1.49 -14.51 4.34
N GLY A 30 -2.24 -15.19 5.20
CA GLY A 30 -3.08 -16.35 4.85
C GLY A 30 -4.41 -15.98 4.18
N GLY A 31 -4.52 -14.83 3.52
CA GLY A 31 -5.67 -14.49 2.67
C GLY A 31 -5.45 -14.94 1.21
N SER A 32 -6.53 -15.07 0.44
CA SER A 32 -6.50 -15.42 -1.00
C SER A 32 -6.63 -14.21 -1.93
N GLY A 33 -6.68 -12.99 -1.38
CA GLY A 33 -6.73 -11.75 -2.15
C GLY A 33 -5.33 -11.27 -2.52
N GLY A 34 -5.14 -10.85 -3.77
CA GLY A 34 -3.87 -10.33 -4.26
C GLY A 34 -3.95 -9.83 -5.69
N LEU A 35 -2.83 -9.33 -6.21
CA LEU A 35 -2.74 -8.88 -7.61
C LEU A 35 -3.06 -10.07 -8.53
N PRO A 36 -4.11 -10.01 -9.35
CA PRO A 36 -4.52 -11.16 -10.15
C PRO A 36 -3.38 -11.65 -11.07
N PRO A 37 -3.17 -12.98 -11.22
CA PRO A 37 -2.15 -13.52 -12.12
C PRO A 37 -2.30 -13.07 -13.59
N SER A 38 -3.50 -12.64 -13.98
CA SER A 38 -3.79 -12.07 -15.30
C SER A 38 -3.23 -10.66 -15.52
N GLU A 39 -2.89 -9.93 -14.45
CA GLU A 39 -2.29 -8.60 -14.54
C GLU A 39 -0.80 -8.70 -14.89
N THR A 40 -0.39 -7.90 -15.88
CA THR A 40 1.00 -7.83 -16.30
C THR A 40 1.70 -6.65 -15.63
N THR A 41 2.82 -6.91 -14.97
CA THR A 41 3.62 -5.88 -14.29
C THR A 41 4.74 -5.37 -15.19
N PHE A 42 5.29 -4.18 -14.89
CA PHE A 42 6.47 -3.68 -15.59
C PHE A 42 7.66 -4.64 -15.42
N ALA A 43 7.76 -5.32 -14.26
CA ALA A 43 8.79 -6.31 -14.02
C ALA A 43 8.66 -7.50 -14.99
N LYS A 44 7.43 -7.98 -15.23
CA LYS A 44 7.20 -9.06 -16.20
C LYS A 44 7.56 -8.64 -17.63
N ARG A 45 7.25 -7.40 -18.03
CA ARG A 45 7.65 -6.86 -19.33
C ARG A 45 9.17 -6.78 -19.47
N LEU A 46 9.85 -6.22 -18.47
CA LEU A 46 11.30 -6.08 -18.49
C LEU A 46 12.01 -7.45 -18.47
N GLN A 47 11.52 -8.41 -17.68
CA GLN A 47 12.01 -9.78 -17.68
C GLN A 47 11.92 -10.42 -19.09
N GLN A 48 10.82 -10.20 -19.81
CA GLN A 48 10.67 -10.68 -21.19
C GLN A 48 11.62 -9.98 -22.18
N GLN A 49 12.13 -8.79 -21.86
CA GLN A 49 13.16 -8.08 -22.64
C GLN A 49 14.59 -8.40 -22.18
N GLY A 50 14.77 -9.43 -21.33
CA GLY A 50 16.09 -9.91 -20.91
C GLY A 50 16.68 -9.20 -19.70
N TYR A 51 15.91 -8.39 -18.96
CA TYR A 51 16.38 -7.80 -17.71
C TYR A 51 16.40 -8.84 -16.58
N THR A 52 17.44 -8.80 -15.75
CA THR A 52 17.37 -9.44 -14.43
C THR A 52 16.54 -8.58 -13.49
N THR A 53 15.47 -9.13 -12.95
CA THR A 53 14.49 -8.39 -12.14
C THR A 53 14.55 -8.80 -10.66
N GLY A 54 14.69 -7.84 -9.77
CA GLY A 54 14.77 -8.04 -8.32
C GLY A 54 13.79 -7.15 -7.56
N LEU A 55 13.10 -7.72 -6.57
CA LEU A 55 12.32 -6.97 -5.58
C LEU A 55 12.95 -7.16 -4.20
N ILE A 56 13.27 -6.07 -3.53
CA ILE A 56 13.82 -6.11 -2.18
C ILE A 56 12.95 -5.27 -1.25
N GLY A 57 12.45 -5.89 -0.19
CA GLY A 57 11.56 -5.29 0.80
C GLY A 57 10.08 -5.67 0.62
N LYS A 58 9.19 -4.69 0.68
CA LYS A 58 7.74 -4.85 0.80
C LYS A 58 7.06 -5.15 -0.54
N TRP A 59 6.22 -6.18 -0.57
CA TRP A 59 5.31 -6.49 -1.69
C TRP A 59 3.90 -5.96 -1.45
N HIS A 60 3.15 -6.58 -0.53
CA HIS A 60 1.79 -6.21 -0.13
C HIS A 60 0.73 -6.31 -1.24
N LEU A 61 0.87 -7.31 -2.14
CA LEU A 61 -0.10 -7.60 -3.19
C LEU A 61 -0.53 -9.08 -3.20
N GLY A 62 -0.60 -9.70 -2.02
CA GLY A 62 -1.04 -11.09 -1.84
C GLY A 62 0.11 -12.10 -1.87
N LEU A 63 -0.22 -13.35 -1.56
CA LEU A 63 0.75 -14.46 -1.56
C LEU A 63 0.20 -15.70 -2.27
N ASN A 64 -0.82 -16.35 -1.69
CA ASN A 64 -1.40 -17.61 -2.19
C ASN A 64 -2.86 -17.42 -2.62
N CYS A 65 -3.40 -18.37 -3.40
CA CYS A 65 -4.79 -18.33 -3.89
C CYS A 65 -5.66 -19.44 -3.26
N GLU A 66 -5.29 -20.69 -3.51
CA GLU A 66 -6.10 -21.88 -3.23
C GLU A 66 -5.46 -22.75 -2.15
N HIS A 67 -4.15 -22.93 -2.23
CA HIS A 67 -3.40 -23.71 -1.25
C HIS A 67 -2.08 -23.04 -0.91
N ARG A 68 -1.60 -23.33 0.30
CA ARG A 68 -0.25 -22.94 0.72
C ARG A 68 0.77 -23.43 -0.31
N GLY A 69 1.58 -22.50 -0.83
CA GLY A 69 2.67 -22.81 -1.75
C GLY A 69 2.35 -22.68 -3.23
N ASP A 70 1.10 -22.35 -3.62
CA ASP A 70 0.83 -22.01 -5.02
C ASP A 70 1.50 -20.69 -5.44
N HIS A 71 1.74 -19.80 -4.47
CA HIS A 71 2.40 -18.52 -4.65
C HIS A 71 1.80 -17.67 -5.78
N CYS A 72 0.52 -17.83 -6.09
CA CYS A 72 -0.10 -17.24 -7.28
C CYS A 72 0.05 -15.71 -7.38
N HIS A 73 0.15 -15.02 -6.23
CA HIS A 73 0.27 -13.57 -6.11
C HIS A 73 1.70 -13.13 -5.73
N HIS A 74 2.63 -14.07 -5.61
CA HIS A 74 3.99 -13.83 -5.17
C HIS A 74 4.78 -12.99 -6.19
N PRO A 75 5.73 -12.13 -5.78
CA PRO A 75 6.56 -11.35 -6.71
C PRO A 75 7.19 -12.18 -7.84
N ASN A 76 7.62 -13.41 -7.54
CA ASN A 76 8.21 -14.29 -8.55
C ASN A 76 7.22 -14.70 -9.66
N GLN A 77 5.93 -14.78 -9.38
CA GLN A 77 4.91 -15.02 -10.41
C GLN A 77 4.60 -13.75 -11.22
N HIS A 78 4.93 -12.57 -10.68
CA HIS A 78 4.73 -11.28 -11.30
C HIS A 78 6.02 -10.68 -11.89
N GLY A 79 6.92 -11.54 -12.36
CA GLY A 79 8.05 -11.14 -13.20
C GLY A 79 9.32 -10.72 -12.47
N PHE A 80 9.39 -10.86 -11.14
CA PHE A 80 10.64 -10.71 -10.39
C PHE A 80 11.41 -12.02 -10.34
N SER A 81 12.61 -12.06 -10.89
CA SER A 81 13.47 -13.24 -10.89
C SER A 81 14.09 -13.49 -9.51
N TYR A 82 14.20 -12.44 -8.69
CA TYR A 82 14.68 -12.49 -7.32
C TYR A 82 13.74 -11.72 -6.39
N PHE A 83 13.45 -12.28 -5.22
CA PHE A 83 12.74 -11.58 -4.14
C PHE A 83 13.45 -11.79 -2.80
N TYR A 84 13.60 -10.72 -2.03
CA TYR A 84 13.98 -10.80 -0.63
C TYR A 84 13.22 -9.76 0.18
N GLY A 85 12.43 -10.17 1.16
CA GLY A 85 11.77 -9.25 2.07
C GLY A 85 10.39 -9.72 2.54
N LEU A 86 9.48 -8.77 2.64
CA LEU A 86 8.15 -8.93 3.24
C LEU A 86 7.11 -9.16 2.13
N PRO A 87 6.51 -10.36 2.01
CA PRO A 87 5.42 -10.57 1.05
C PRO A 87 4.19 -9.69 1.37
N PHE A 88 4.13 -9.20 2.61
CA PHE A 88 3.03 -8.44 3.17
C PHE A 88 3.44 -6.98 3.47
N THR A 89 3.03 -6.42 4.61
CA THR A 89 3.42 -5.12 5.14
C THR A 89 3.87 -5.25 6.59
N LEU A 90 4.54 -4.22 7.11
CA LEU A 90 4.66 -4.02 8.55
C LEU A 90 3.30 -3.59 9.13
N PHE A 91 2.97 -4.20 10.26
CA PHE A 91 1.93 -3.76 11.19
C PHE A 91 2.53 -3.69 12.59
N ASN A 92 1.96 -2.87 13.45
CA ASN A 92 2.36 -2.72 14.85
C ASN A 92 2.39 -4.09 15.57
N ASP A 93 1.54 -5.04 15.16
CA ASP A 93 1.53 -6.43 15.61
C ASP A 93 2.86 -7.18 15.42
N CYS A 94 3.75 -6.71 14.54
CA CYS A 94 5.05 -7.33 14.29
C CYS A 94 6.07 -7.06 15.40
N VAL A 95 5.88 -6.01 16.21
CA VAL A 95 6.80 -5.63 17.29
C VAL A 95 6.04 -5.57 18.62
N PRO A 96 6.38 -6.41 19.61
CA PRO A 96 5.74 -6.39 20.90
C PRO A 96 5.78 -5.00 21.55
N GLY A 97 4.61 -4.51 21.98
CA GLY A 97 4.46 -3.22 22.66
C GLY A 97 4.19 -2.02 21.74
N GLU A 98 4.23 -2.17 20.42
CA GLU A 98 3.92 -1.06 19.48
C GLU A 98 2.41 -0.93 19.15
N GLY A 99 1.60 -1.92 19.55
CA GLY A 99 0.14 -1.92 19.39
C GLY A 99 -0.35 -3.00 18.42
N SER A 100 -1.56 -2.80 17.89
CA SER A 100 -2.22 -3.71 16.96
C SER A 100 -2.93 -2.90 15.89
N ASP A 101 -2.84 -3.33 14.63
CA ASP A 101 -3.49 -2.69 13.48
C ASP A 101 -4.57 -3.58 12.84
N VAL A 102 -4.52 -4.90 13.09
CA VAL A 102 -5.37 -5.87 12.41
C VAL A 102 -6.69 -6.06 13.15
N LEU A 103 -7.78 -5.49 12.62
CA LEU A 103 -9.14 -5.67 13.16
C LEU A 103 -9.29 -5.28 14.65
N VAL A 104 -8.59 -4.24 15.11
CA VAL A 104 -8.54 -3.78 16.52
C VAL A 104 -9.90 -3.72 17.22
N ASN A 105 -10.94 -3.21 16.54
CA ASN A 105 -12.27 -3.15 17.14
C ASN A 105 -12.85 -4.54 17.43
N LEU A 106 -12.68 -5.49 16.50
CA LEU A 106 -13.09 -6.88 16.68
C LEU A 106 -12.27 -7.52 17.80
N GLN A 107 -10.97 -7.23 17.87
CA GLN A 107 -10.08 -7.67 18.93
C GLN A 107 -10.64 -7.29 20.32
N HIS A 108 -10.94 -6.01 20.52
CA HIS A 108 -11.53 -5.50 21.76
C HIS A 108 -12.91 -6.08 22.06
N SER A 109 -13.79 -6.20 21.05
CA SER A 109 -15.12 -6.78 21.24
C SER A 109 -15.05 -8.24 21.70
N LEU A 110 -14.17 -9.06 21.09
CA LEU A 110 -14.00 -10.46 21.47
C LEU A 110 -13.36 -10.61 22.85
N TYR A 111 -12.39 -9.76 23.20
CA TYR A 111 -11.81 -9.70 24.53
C TYR A 111 -12.87 -9.38 25.60
N ASN A 112 -13.66 -8.31 25.40
CA ASN A 112 -14.72 -7.91 26.32
C ASN A 112 -15.80 -9.00 26.45
N LEU A 113 -16.19 -9.64 25.34
CA LEU A 113 -17.11 -10.77 25.36
C LEU A 113 -16.57 -11.93 26.21
N THR A 114 -15.29 -12.26 26.06
CA THR A 114 -14.63 -13.31 26.84
C THR A 114 -14.64 -12.98 28.34
N LEU A 115 -14.37 -11.72 28.70
CA LEU A 115 -14.46 -11.26 30.09
C LEU A 115 -15.89 -11.34 30.65
N LEU A 116 -16.89 -10.94 29.88
CA LEU A 116 -18.30 -11.01 30.29
C LEU A 116 -18.77 -12.45 30.49
N LEU A 117 -18.40 -13.36 29.59
CA LEU A 117 -18.69 -14.79 29.74
C LEU A 117 -18.01 -15.38 30.97
N GLY A 118 -16.73 -15.04 31.19
CA GLY A 118 -15.97 -15.47 32.36
C GLY A 118 -16.54 -14.93 33.68
N LEU A 119 -16.91 -13.65 33.73
CA LEU A 119 -17.55 -13.03 34.89
C LEU A 119 -18.94 -13.63 35.16
N GLY A 120 -19.71 -13.88 34.11
CA GLY A 120 -21.00 -14.58 34.21
C GLY A 120 -20.84 -15.99 34.79
N LEU A 121 -19.88 -16.76 34.27
CA LEU A 121 -19.53 -18.08 34.79
C LEU A 121 -19.11 -18.01 36.26
N PHE A 122 -18.20 -17.11 36.61
CA PHE A 122 -17.72 -16.92 37.98
C PHE A 122 -18.88 -16.58 38.93
N THR A 123 -19.75 -15.65 38.53
CA THR A 123 -20.92 -15.25 39.31
C THR A 123 -21.88 -16.43 39.54
N MET A 124 -22.15 -17.22 38.50
CA MET A 124 -22.99 -18.41 38.61
C MET A 124 -22.40 -19.48 39.52
N VAL A 125 -21.07 -19.68 39.48
CA VAL A 125 -20.37 -20.57 40.41
C VAL A 125 -20.50 -20.07 41.85
N CYS A 126 -20.28 -18.77 42.10
CA CYS A 126 -20.41 -18.17 43.42
C CYS A 126 -21.84 -18.30 43.97
N VAL A 127 -22.86 -17.99 43.17
CA VAL A 127 -24.28 -18.12 43.56
C VAL A 127 -24.62 -19.56 43.94
N ARG A 128 -24.10 -20.54 43.19
CA ARG A 128 -24.30 -21.96 43.49
C ARG A 128 -23.57 -22.41 44.75
N VAL A 129 -22.31 -22.01 44.94
CA VAL A 129 -21.48 -22.38 46.09
C VAL A 129 -21.99 -21.74 47.39
N LEU A 130 -22.45 -20.49 47.33
CA LEU A 130 -23.03 -19.77 48.46
C LEU A 130 -24.48 -20.20 48.78
N GLY A 131 -25.06 -21.11 47.99
CA GLY A 131 -26.42 -21.61 48.20
C GLY A 131 -27.52 -20.58 47.95
N LEU A 132 -27.23 -19.50 47.22
CA LEU A 132 -28.16 -18.40 46.96
C LEU A 132 -29.24 -18.79 45.91
N TYR A 133 -28.90 -19.67 44.97
CA TYR A 133 -29.83 -20.19 43.96
C TYR A 133 -29.34 -21.52 43.38
N GLN A 134 -30.26 -22.39 42.94
CA GLN A 134 -29.93 -23.67 42.31
C GLN A 134 -29.59 -23.48 40.83
N VAL A 135 -28.32 -23.19 40.53
CA VAL A 135 -27.80 -23.15 39.15
C VAL A 135 -27.52 -24.56 38.65
N SER A 136 -28.05 -24.97 37.49
CA SER A 136 -27.79 -26.30 36.90
C SER A 136 -26.31 -26.48 36.52
N LEU A 137 -25.75 -27.67 36.77
CA LEU A 137 -24.35 -27.99 36.40
C LEU A 137 -24.13 -27.91 34.89
N TRP A 138 -25.13 -28.32 34.09
CA TRP A 138 -25.06 -28.23 32.63
C TRP A 138 -24.94 -26.80 32.12
N LEU A 139 -25.57 -25.84 32.81
CA LEU A 139 -25.45 -24.43 32.49
C LEU A 139 -24.03 -23.93 32.75
N LEU A 140 -23.40 -24.36 33.85
CA LEU A 140 -22.00 -24.04 34.15
C LEU A 140 -21.05 -24.62 33.11
N VAL A 141 -21.25 -25.88 32.71
CA VAL A 141 -20.46 -26.53 31.66
C VAL A 141 -20.62 -25.80 30.32
N LEU A 142 -21.85 -25.44 29.94
CA LEU A 142 -22.11 -24.68 28.72
C LEU A 142 -21.37 -23.33 28.73
N PHE A 143 -21.49 -22.54 29.80
CA PHE A 143 -20.80 -21.26 29.91
C PHE A 143 -19.29 -21.40 29.95
N PHE A 144 -18.77 -22.45 30.58
CA PHE A 144 -17.34 -22.77 30.54
C PHE A 144 -16.89 -23.05 29.10
N LEU A 145 -17.59 -23.92 28.36
CA LEU A 145 -17.26 -24.23 26.97
C LEU A 145 -17.38 -22.99 26.07
N LEU A 146 -18.41 -22.16 26.25
CA LEU A 146 -18.56 -20.90 25.52
C LEU A 146 -17.43 -19.91 25.84
N SER A 147 -17.02 -19.80 27.11
CA SER A 147 -15.90 -18.94 27.52
C SER A 147 -14.58 -19.42 26.91
N VAL A 148 -14.34 -20.73 26.92
CA VAL A 148 -13.15 -21.35 26.29
C VAL A 148 -13.17 -21.15 24.77
N ALA A 149 -14.32 -21.35 24.12
CA ALA A 149 -14.46 -21.14 22.68
C ALA A 149 -14.24 -19.67 22.30
N ALA A 150 -14.85 -18.72 23.02
CA ALA A 150 -14.66 -17.29 22.81
C ALA A 150 -13.19 -16.88 23.01
N ALA A 151 -12.55 -17.39 24.07
CA ALA A 151 -11.13 -17.18 24.32
C ALA A 151 -10.26 -17.76 23.21
N ALA A 152 -10.56 -18.95 22.69
CA ALA A 152 -9.80 -19.57 21.61
C ALA A 152 -9.92 -18.80 20.29
N VAL A 153 -11.14 -18.38 19.91
CA VAL A 153 -11.40 -17.58 18.70
C VAL A 153 -10.69 -16.23 18.73
N TRP A 154 -10.51 -15.67 19.92
CA TRP A 154 -9.75 -14.44 20.12
C TRP A 154 -8.23 -14.68 20.20
N ILE A 155 -7.78 -15.53 21.11
CA ILE A 155 -6.37 -15.67 21.45
C ILE A 155 -5.58 -16.29 20.29
N VAL A 156 -6.12 -17.32 19.64
CA VAL A 156 -5.36 -18.08 18.64
C VAL A 156 -5.03 -17.25 17.40
N PRO A 157 -5.97 -16.60 16.69
CA PRO A 157 -5.59 -15.83 15.51
C PRO A 157 -4.82 -14.55 15.85
N PHE A 158 -5.16 -13.87 16.96
CA PHE A 158 -4.60 -12.55 17.25
C PHE A 158 -3.26 -12.60 17.99
N LYS A 159 -3.01 -13.58 18.89
CA LYS A 159 -1.67 -13.72 19.49
C LYS A 159 -0.63 -14.27 18.52
N PHE A 160 -1.04 -15.05 17.52
CA PHE A 160 -0.12 -15.59 16.53
C PHE A 160 0.07 -14.64 15.33
N LEU A 161 -0.50 -13.43 15.33
CA LEU A 161 -0.31 -12.45 14.24
C LEU A 161 1.16 -12.16 13.96
N GLN A 162 1.97 -11.95 15.00
CA GLN A 162 3.40 -11.73 14.85
C GLN A 162 4.05 -12.90 14.09
N THR A 163 3.73 -14.13 14.47
CA THR A 163 4.28 -15.33 13.83
C THR A 163 3.74 -15.52 12.42
N TRP A 164 2.46 -15.28 12.17
CA TRP A 164 1.81 -15.64 10.91
C TRP A 164 1.90 -14.55 9.83
N ASN A 165 1.84 -13.27 10.19
CA ASN A 165 1.87 -12.17 9.22
C ASN A 165 3.27 -11.56 9.03
N CYS A 166 4.14 -11.64 10.03
CA CYS A 166 5.43 -10.94 10.03
C CYS A 166 6.56 -11.93 9.70
N ILE A 167 6.79 -12.18 8.42
CA ILE A 167 7.80 -13.12 7.92
C ILE A 167 8.75 -12.46 6.92
N ILE A 168 9.95 -13.00 6.80
CA ILE A 168 10.86 -12.72 5.68
C ILE A 168 10.87 -13.92 4.74
N MET A 169 10.74 -13.63 3.45
CA MET A 169 10.88 -14.61 2.39
C MET A 169 12.08 -14.29 1.52
N ARG A 170 12.73 -15.35 1.04
CA ARG A 170 13.72 -15.30 -0.04
C ARG A 170 13.17 -16.15 -1.17
N ASN A 171 12.81 -15.50 -2.27
CA ASN A 171 11.93 -16.09 -3.28
C ASN A 171 10.69 -16.70 -2.60
N GLN A 172 10.34 -17.95 -2.90
CA GLN A 172 9.15 -18.62 -2.38
C GLN A 172 9.35 -19.25 -0.99
N ASP A 173 10.58 -19.23 -0.47
CA ASP A 173 10.90 -19.83 0.82
C ASP A 173 10.77 -18.82 1.96
N VAL A 174 10.13 -19.25 3.07
CA VAL A 174 10.13 -18.51 4.32
C VAL A 174 11.47 -18.72 5.01
N VAL A 175 12.28 -17.67 5.12
CA VAL A 175 13.63 -17.75 5.71
C VAL A 175 13.67 -17.27 7.16
N GLU A 176 12.69 -16.48 7.59
CA GLU A 176 12.59 -16.02 8.97
C GLU A 176 11.13 -15.86 9.41
N GLN A 177 10.79 -16.45 10.55
CA GLN A 177 9.45 -16.43 11.12
C GLN A 177 9.51 -16.68 12.65
N PRO A 178 9.02 -15.77 13.51
CA PRO A 178 8.66 -14.39 13.18
C PRO A 178 9.90 -13.58 12.74
N MET A 179 9.68 -12.55 11.93
CA MET A 179 10.70 -11.62 11.48
C MET A 179 11.34 -10.84 12.64
N THR A 180 12.66 -10.66 12.60
CA THR A 180 13.40 -9.73 13.46
C THR A 180 13.49 -8.37 12.77
N VAL A 181 12.87 -7.34 13.35
CA VAL A 181 12.72 -6.01 12.72
C VAL A 181 14.01 -5.17 12.87
N GLU A 182 14.77 -5.37 13.95
CA GLU A 182 15.91 -4.54 14.33
C GLU A 182 17.03 -4.51 13.29
N MET A 183 17.29 -5.64 12.62
CA MET A 183 18.36 -5.80 11.63
C MET A 183 17.84 -5.78 10.18
N LEU A 184 16.54 -5.57 10.00
CA LEU A 184 15.93 -5.59 8.67
C LEU A 184 16.46 -4.48 7.75
N PRO A 185 16.64 -3.22 8.20
CA PRO A 185 17.18 -2.15 7.33
C PRO A 185 18.52 -2.52 6.68
N GLN A 186 19.45 -3.05 7.48
CA GLN A 186 20.80 -3.40 7.05
C GLN A 186 20.78 -4.61 6.12
N ARG A 187 19.95 -5.63 6.43
CA ARG A 187 19.76 -6.80 5.55
C ARG A 187 19.20 -6.40 4.19
N LEU A 188 18.19 -5.52 4.18
CA LEU A 188 17.59 -5.00 2.95
C LEU A 188 18.60 -4.22 2.10
N LEU A 189 19.41 -3.35 2.73
CA LEU A 189 20.48 -2.62 2.04
C LEU A 189 21.54 -3.57 1.45
N ALA A 190 22.05 -4.51 2.24
CA ALA A 190 23.06 -5.46 1.78
C ALA A 190 22.57 -6.32 0.61
N GLU A 191 21.31 -6.77 0.65
CA GLU A 191 20.68 -7.50 -0.46
C GLU A 191 20.58 -6.64 -1.73
N ALA A 192 20.26 -5.34 -1.59
CA ALA A 192 20.19 -4.41 -2.72
C ALA A 192 21.57 -4.19 -3.35
N GLN A 193 22.59 -3.95 -2.53
CA GLN A 193 23.97 -3.79 -3.03
C GLN A 193 24.48 -5.06 -3.69
N ASN A 194 24.23 -6.22 -3.10
CA ASN A 194 24.61 -7.52 -3.66
C ASN A 194 23.86 -7.84 -4.96
N PHE A 195 22.59 -7.44 -5.08
CA PHE A 195 21.84 -7.58 -6.32
C PHE A 195 22.46 -6.72 -7.44
N ILE A 196 22.78 -5.45 -7.16
CA ILE A 196 23.43 -4.55 -8.13
C ILE A 196 24.79 -5.10 -8.55
N LYS A 197 25.66 -5.43 -7.58
CA LYS A 197 27.01 -5.97 -7.84
C LYS A 197 27.00 -7.22 -8.73
N ARG A 198 26.07 -8.15 -8.48
CA ARG A 198 25.94 -9.39 -9.27
C ARG A 198 25.43 -9.18 -10.70
N ASN A 199 24.79 -8.04 -10.98
CA ASN A 199 24.21 -7.73 -12.28
C ASN A 199 24.90 -6.54 -12.96
N ALA A 200 26.12 -6.17 -12.55
CA ALA A 200 26.81 -5.01 -13.12
C ALA A 200 27.00 -5.10 -14.65
N ASP A 201 27.16 -6.32 -15.18
CA ASP A 201 27.40 -6.59 -16.61
C ASP A 201 26.11 -6.84 -17.42
N HIS A 202 24.93 -6.78 -16.79
CA HIS A 202 23.65 -7.09 -17.43
C HIS A 202 22.59 -6.03 -17.11
N PRO A 203 21.62 -5.77 -18.01
CA PRO A 203 20.51 -4.88 -17.69
C PRO A 203 19.70 -5.44 -16.52
N PHE A 204 19.47 -4.63 -15.49
CA PHE A 204 18.71 -5.04 -14.32
C PHE A 204 17.61 -4.05 -13.96
N LEU A 205 16.58 -4.57 -13.31
CA LEU A 205 15.54 -3.82 -12.63
C LEU A 205 15.62 -4.17 -11.14
N LEU A 206 15.90 -3.18 -10.31
CA LEU A 206 15.77 -3.31 -8.86
C LEU A 206 14.60 -2.46 -8.38
N LEU A 207 13.55 -3.10 -7.90
CA LEU A 207 12.54 -2.44 -7.09
C LEU A 207 12.93 -2.55 -5.62
N PHE A 208 13.48 -1.47 -5.08
CA PHE A 208 13.82 -1.39 -3.67
C PHE A 208 12.66 -0.75 -2.88
N SER A 209 11.76 -1.59 -2.37
CA SER A 209 10.57 -1.14 -1.63
C SER A 209 10.81 -1.27 -0.14
N LEU A 210 11.43 -0.27 0.47
CA LEU A 210 11.74 -0.29 1.90
C LEU A 210 10.49 -0.53 2.76
N ALA A 211 10.71 -1.16 3.92
CA ALA A 211 9.68 -1.32 4.93
C ALA A 211 9.42 0.02 5.66
N HIS A 212 10.42 0.89 5.71
CA HIS A 212 10.29 2.29 6.11
C HIS A 212 9.33 3.06 5.19
N ILE A 213 8.72 4.15 5.63
CA ILE A 213 8.62 4.64 7.02
C ILE A 213 7.26 4.20 7.58
N HIS A 214 6.86 2.96 7.30
CA HIS A 214 5.61 2.42 7.81
C HIS A 214 5.78 2.00 9.26
N THR A 215 4.72 2.13 10.06
CA THR A 215 4.71 1.66 11.44
C THR A 215 4.74 0.12 11.53
N PRO A 216 5.39 -0.45 12.55
CA PRO A 216 6.12 0.24 13.63
C PRO A 216 7.47 0.76 13.13
N LEU A 217 7.87 1.92 13.66
CA LEU A 217 9.12 2.58 13.28
C LEU A 217 10.33 1.87 13.89
N PHE A 218 11.41 1.76 13.10
CA PHE A 218 12.66 1.14 13.50
C PHE A 218 13.36 1.92 14.62
N LYS A 219 14.14 1.21 15.44
CA LYS A 219 14.92 1.75 16.57
C LYS A 219 16.42 1.55 16.33
N SER A 220 16.89 1.93 15.15
CA SER A 220 18.30 1.82 14.76
C SER A 220 19.18 2.73 15.65
N PRO A 221 20.14 2.18 16.42
CA PRO A 221 20.91 2.97 17.39
C PRO A 221 21.68 4.15 16.77
N ALA A 222 22.09 4.04 15.51
CA ALA A 222 22.82 5.09 14.81
C ALA A 222 21.96 6.33 14.49
N PHE A 223 20.64 6.19 14.42
CA PHE A 223 19.72 7.27 14.04
C PHE A 223 18.79 7.69 15.20
N ALA A 224 18.65 6.86 16.23
CA ALA A 224 17.73 7.10 17.33
C ALA A 224 17.97 8.44 18.06
N GLY A 225 16.91 9.25 18.15
CA GLY A 225 16.88 10.52 18.89
C GLY A 225 17.66 11.66 18.23
N ARG A 226 17.96 11.57 16.93
CA ARG A 226 18.70 12.61 16.20
C ARG A 226 17.79 13.61 15.50
N SER A 227 16.64 13.14 15.03
CA SER A 227 15.78 13.94 14.17
C SER A 227 14.83 14.85 14.94
N ARG A 228 14.48 15.98 14.31
CA ARG A 228 13.49 16.94 14.85
C ARG A 228 12.07 16.37 14.87
N HIS A 229 11.75 15.44 13.96
CA HIS A 229 10.43 14.80 13.88
C HIS A 229 10.38 13.50 14.68
N GLY A 230 11.14 13.43 15.78
CA GLY A 230 11.23 12.25 16.64
C GLY A 230 11.58 10.99 15.86
N ARG A 231 11.01 9.86 16.28
CA ARG A 231 11.31 8.55 15.70
C ARG A 231 10.96 8.45 14.22
N TYR A 232 9.92 9.16 13.76
CA TYR A 232 9.58 9.18 12.33
C TYR A 232 10.72 9.83 11.51
N GLY A 233 11.25 10.95 12.00
CA GLY A 233 12.39 11.62 11.42
C GLY A 233 13.67 10.77 11.45
N ASP A 234 13.93 10.06 12.55
CA ASP A 234 15.08 9.15 12.65
C ASP A 234 15.04 8.07 11.55
N ASN A 235 13.84 7.55 11.28
CA ASN A 235 13.62 6.57 10.21
C ASN A 235 13.74 7.18 8.82
N LEU A 236 13.33 8.44 8.63
CA LEU A 236 13.53 9.16 7.38
C LEU A 236 15.01 9.41 7.09
N GLU A 237 15.79 9.80 8.10
CA GLU A 237 17.24 9.98 7.99
C GLU A 237 17.95 8.64 7.69
N GLU A 238 17.48 7.52 8.26
CA GLU A 238 17.98 6.19 7.89
C GLU A 238 17.67 5.84 6.42
N VAL A 239 16.46 6.15 5.94
CA VAL A 239 16.10 5.95 4.52
C VAL A 239 16.99 6.77 3.60
N ASP A 240 17.22 8.04 3.92
CA ASP A 240 18.11 8.93 3.16
C ASP A 240 19.53 8.34 3.07
N TRP A 241 20.08 7.88 4.21
CA TRP A 241 21.37 7.22 4.26
C TRP A 241 21.41 5.92 3.43
N ILE A 242 20.37 5.08 3.51
CA ILE A 242 20.26 3.84 2.70
C ILE A 242 20.27 4.16 1.20
N ILE A 243 19.52 5.18 0.76
CA ILE A 243 19.49 5.61 -0.63
C ILE A 243 20.86 6.13 -1.06
N GLY A 244 21.55 6.86 -0.18
CA GLY A 244 22.95 7.25 -0.37
C GLY A 244 23.85 6.06 -0.65
N LYS A 245 23.78 5.00 0.17
CA LYS A 245 24.58 3.76 -0.01
C LYS A 245 24.29 3.00 -1.30
N VAL A 246 23.03 2.94 -1.71
CA VAL A 246 22.66 2.37 -3.01
C VAL A 246 23.23 3.20 -4.16
N THR A 247 23.13 4.53 -4.07
CA THR A 247 23.67 5.45 -5.06
C THR A 247 25.20 5.35 -5.16
N GLU A 248 25.90 5.34 -4.04
CA GLU A 248 27.35 5.11 -3.95
C GLU A 248 27.74 3.78 -4.62
N THR A 249 26.94 2.73 -4.44
CA THR A 249 27.21 1.42 -5.05
C THR A 249 27.11 1.48 -6.57
N VAL A 250 26.05 2.09 -7.11
CA VAL A 250 25.87 2.31 -8.57
C VAL A 250 27.03 3.15 -9.14
N ASP A 251 27.42 4.21 -8.43
CA ASP A 251 28.50 5.10 -8.84
C ASP A 251 29.87 4.41 -8.81
N SER A 252 30.15 3.59 -7.78
CA SER A 252 31.40 2.82 -7.65
C SER A 252 31.61 1.77 -8.74
N LEU A 253 30.51 1.30 -9.34
CA LEU A 253 30.52 0.33 -10.45
C LEU A 253 30.50 1.02 -11.82
N ASN A 254 30.59 2.35 -11.87
CA ASN A 254 30.51 3.17 -13.09
C ASN A 254 29.19 2.99 -13.87
N LEU A 255 28.09 2.67 -13.18
CA LEU A 255 26.79 2.41 -13.80
C LEU A 255 25.90 3.65 -13.91
N SER A 256 26.28 4.77 -13.29
CA SER A 256 25.44 5.97 -13.14
C SER A 256 24.92 6.52 -14.47
N ASN A 257 25.78 6.56 -15.49
CA ASN A 257 25.40 7.10 -16.81
C ASN A 257 24.36 6.23 -17.54
N ASN A 258 24.20 4.96 -17.16
CA ASN A 258 23.27 4.02 -17.79
C ASN A 258 22.17 3.52 -16.84
N THR A 259 21.98 4.16 -15.69
CA THR A 259 20.99 3.75 -14.69
C THR A 259 19.99 4.87 -14.44
N LEU A 260 18.70 4.57 -14.68
CA LEU A 260 17.60 5.41 -14.21
C LEU A 260 17.25 5.03 -12.76
N MET A 261 17.36 5.99 -11.85
CA MET A 261 16.89 5.87 -10.47
C MET A 261 15.62 6.70 -10.29
N TYR A 262 14.59 6.10 -9.68
CA TYR A 262 13.33 6.75 -9.36
C TYR A 262 13.01 6.58 -7.88
N PHE A 263 12.80 7.69 -7.17
CA PHE A 263 12.40 7.72 -5.77
C PHE A 263 11.00 8.30 -5.62
N THR A 264 10.15 7.60 -4.86
CA THR A 264 8.78 8.01 -4.58
C THR A 264 8.20 7.35 -3.32
N SER A 265 6.96 7.68 -2.99
CA SER A 265 6.15 7.05 -1.94
C SER A 265 4.87 6.45 -2.55
N ASP A 266 4.32 5.40 -1.94
CA ASP A 266 3.07 4.80 -2.41
C ASP A 266 1.83 5.65 -2.09
N HIS A 267 1.88 6.50 -1.07
CA HIS A 267 0.89 7.52 -0.74
C HIS A 267 1.48 8.60 0.18
N GLY A 268 0.70 9.62 0.51
CA GLY A 268 1.09 10.65 1.47
C GLY A 268 1.21 10.17 2.93
N GLY A 269 1.67 11.06 3.80
CA GLY A 269 1.91 10.80 5.23
C GLY A 269 0.64 10.47 6.02
N HIS A 270 0.76 9.60 7.03
CA HIS A 270 -0.35 9.18 7.89
C HIS A 270 -0.54 10.14 9.07
N LEU A 271 -1.34 11.18 8.89
CA LEU A 271 -1.47 12.26 9.88
C LEU A 271 -1.99 11.78 11.25
N GLU A 272 -2.88 10.79 11.24
CA GLU A 272 -3.59 10.29 12.43
C GLU A 272 -2.80 9.29 13.28
N ASP A 273 -1.60 8.89 12.83
CA ASP A 273 -0.78 7.91 13.54
C ASP A 273 0.08 8.57 14.61
N SER A 274 -0.42 8.54 15.83
CA SER A 274 0.24 9.02 17.05
C SER A 274 -0.20 8.23 18.28
N ASP A 275 0.67 8.19 19.29
CA ASP A 275 0.33 7.73 20.64
C ASP A 275 1.01 8.57 21.73
N SER A 276 0.60 8.36 22.98
CA SER A 276 1.07 9.11 24.14
C SER A 276 2.51 8.80 24.57
N LEU A 277 3.09 7.69 24.12
CA LEU A 277 4.43 7.22 24.50
C LEU A 277 5.50 7.68 23.51
N ILE A 278 5.19 7.64 22.21
CA ILE A 278 6.11 7.85 21.10
C ILE A 278 5.86 9.21 20.43
N GLY A 279 4.66 9.79 20.61
CA GLY A 279 4.25 11.00 19.94
C GLY A 279 3.80 10.74 18.51
N GLN A 280 4.08 11.69 17.60
CA GLN A 280 3.72 11.57 16.19
C GLN A 280 4.57 10.49 15.50
N LYS A 281 3.91 9.46 14.96
CA LYS A 281 4.54 8.36 14.21
C LYS A 281 4.40 8.50 12.70
N GLY A 282 3.46 9.29 12.23
CA GLY A 282 3.24 9.54 10.82
C GLY A 282 4.00 10.73 10.26
N GLY A 283 4.05 10.81 8.93
CA GLY A 283 4.68 11.91 8.20
C GLY A 283 3.84 13.17 8.09
N TRP A 284 4.44 14.21 7.50
CA TRP A 284 3.81 15.50 7.24
C TRP A 284 3.78 15.83 5.75
N ASN A 285 2.70 16.45 5.28
CA ASN A 285 2.43 16.67 3.85
C ASN A 285 2.59 18.13 3.41
N GLY A 286 3.30 18.95 4.19
CA GLY A 286 3.56 20.34 3.79
C GLY A 286 2.30 21.20 3.80
N LYS A 287 2.19 22.04 2.76
CA LYS A 287 1.03 22.88 2.48
C LYS A 287 -0.20 22.11 1.99
N TYR A 288 -0.05 20.82 1.67
CA TYR A 288 -1.10 20.01 1.08
C TYR A 288 -2.04 19.47 2.17
N LYS A 289 -3.34 19.60 1.93
CA LYS A 289 -4.38 19.16 2.86
C LYS A 289 -4.52 17.65 2.87
N GLY A 290 -4.82 17.09 4.04
CA GLY A 290 -5.06 15.65 4.22
C GLY A 290 -3.80 14.78 4.15
N GLY A 291 -4.01 13.46 4.10
CA GLY A 291 -2.95 12.46 4.19
C GLY A 291 -3.38 11.07 3.73
N LYS A 292 -2.63 10.04 4.14
CA LYS A 292 -2.95 8.63 3.90
C LYS A 292 -4.44 8.36 4.14
N ALA A 293 -5.02 7.50 3.30
CA ALA A 293 -6.44 7.13 3.36
C ALA A 293 -7.47 8.23 3.01
N MET A 294 -7.02 9.43 2.64
CA MET A 294 -7.88 10.54 2.20
C MET A 294 -7.75 10.73 0.68
N GLY A 295 -8.25 9.77 -0.09
CA GLY A 295 -7.94 9.56 -1.52
C GLY A 295 -8.22 10.73 -2.47
N GLY A 296 -8.90 11.78 -2.02
CA GLY A 296 -9.20 12.97 -2.81
C GLY A 296 -8.34 14.16 -2.45
N TRP A 297 -7.78 14.27 -1.24
CA TRP A 297 -7.00 15.46 -0.85
C TRP A 297 -5.53 15.35 -1.30
N GLU A 298 -4.92 16.46 -1.73
CA GLU A 298 -3.55 16.51 -2.28
C GLU A 298 -2.53 15.85 -1.35
N GLY A 299 -2.63 16.04 -0.04
CA GLY A 299 -1.71 15.46 0.93
C GLY A 299 -1.80 13.93 1.02
N GLY A 300 -2.86 13.30 0.51
CA GLY A 300 -2.96 11.84 0.39
C GLY A 300 -2.47 11.26 -0.94
N ILE A 301 -2.57 12.03 -2.02
CA ILE A 301 -2.29 11.57 -3.40
C ILE A 301 -0.97 12.09 -3.97
N ARG A 302 -0.53 13.28 -3.55
CA ARG A 302 0.70 13.91 -4.00
C ARG A 302 1.85 13.34 -3.18
N VAL A 303 2.86 12.85 -3.88
CA VAL A 303 4.02 12.19 -3.30
C VAL A 303 5.30 12.76 -3.92
N PRO A 304 6.46 12.65 -3.24
CA PRO A 304 7.74 12.93 -3.88
C PRO A 304 7.92 12.10 -5.15
N GLY A 305 8.49 12.70 -6.19
CA GLY A 305 8.83 12.02 -7.43
C GLY A 305 10.15 12.55 -7.97
N ILE A 306 11.24 11.81 -7.73
CA ILE A 306 12.59 12.23 -8.10
C ILE A 306 13.15 11.23 -9.11
N PHE A 307 13.55 11.71 -10.28
CA PHE A 307 14.23 10.93 -11.30
C PHE A 307 15.69 11.37 -11.42
N ARG A 308 16.63 10.43 -11.42
CA ARG A 308 18.07 10.66 -11.63
C ARG A 308 18.58 9.72 -12.71
N TRP A 309 19.16 10.28 -13.77
CA TRP A 309 19.90 9.54 -14.79
C TRP A 309 20.96 10.44 -15.44
N PRO A 310 22.17 10.55 -14.86
CA PRO A 310 23.20 11.49 -15.29
C PRO A 310 23.54 11.47 -16.79
N GLY A 311 23.53 10.30 -17.42
CA GLY A 311 23.86 10.17 -18.84
C GLY A 311 22.74 10.58 -19.80
N ARG A 312 21.55 10.98 -19.31
CA ARG A 312 20.38 11.22 -20.16
C ARG A 312 19.49 12.38 -19.72
N LEU A 313 19.33 12.61 -18.42
CA LEU A 313 18.46 13.63 -17.86
C LEU A 313 19.26 14.83 -17.36
N THR A 314 18.79 16.05 -17.65
CA THR A 314 19.37 17.29 -17.15
C THR A 314 19.19 17.39 -15.63
N ALA A 315 20.31 17.52 -14.91
CA ALA A 315 20.28 17.66 -13.45
C ALA A 315 19.58 18.97 -13.02
N GLY A 316 18.90 18.91 -11.87
CA GLY A 316 18.23 20.08 -11.27
C GLY A 316 16.95 20.55 -11.97
N LYS A 317 16.49 19.85 -13.02
CA LYS A 317 15.24 20.17 -13.70
C LYS A 317 14.03 19.87 -12.81
N VAL A 318 13.09 20.80 -12.77
CA VAL A 318 11.78 20.64 -12.10
C VAL A 318 10.70 20.46 -13.17
N VAL A 319 9.77 19.54 -12.93
CA VAL A 319 8.59 19.29 -13.78
C VAL A 319 7.35 19.49 -12.91
N ASP A 320 6.57 20.51 -13.23
CA ASP A 320 5.37 20.89 -12.47
C ASP A 320 4.07 20.30 -13.05
N GLU A 321 4.19 19.59 -14.17
CA GLU A 321 3.08 18.90 -14.84
C GLU A 321 2.53 17.73 -14.02
N PRO A 322 1.21 17.45 -14.09
CA PRO A 322 0.61 16.32 -13.42
C PRO A 322 1.18 14.99 -13.95
N THR A 323 1.72 14.19 -13.03
CA THR A 323 2.24 12.84 -13.32
C THR A 323 1.67 11.84 -12.32
N SER A 324 1.74 10.56 -12.66
CA SER A 324 1.15 9.45 -11.92
C SER A 324 2.18 8.37 -11.61
N LEU A 325 1.99 7.66 -10.49
CA LEU A 325 2.72 6.42 -10.21
C LEU A 325 2.56 5.37 -11.32
N MET A 326 1.42 5.41 -12.03
CA MET A 326 1.11 4.51 -13.14
C MET A 326 2.02 4.75 -14.36
N ASP A 327 2.60 5.94 -14.47
CA ASP A 327 3.42 6.34 -15.61
C ASP A 327 4.76 5.61 -15.67
N LEU A 328 5.23 5.05 -14.55
CA LEU A 328 6.46 4.27 -14.54
C LEU A 328 6.36 3.05 -15.45
N TYR A 329 5.19 2.39 -15.53
CA TYR A 329 4.98 1.22 -16.37
C TYR A 329 5.28 1.49 -17.86
N PRO A 330 4.59 2.41 -18.55
CA PRO A 330 4.86 2.70 -19.96
C PRO A 330 6.22 3.38 -20.17
N THR A 331 6.73 4.12 -19.18
CA THR A 331 8.09 4.70 -19.24
C THR A 331 9.15 3.61 -19.30
N LEU A 332 9.08 2.61 -18.41
CA LEU A 332 10.01 1.48 -18.42
C LEU A 332 9.84 0.59 -19.66
N LYS A 333 8.60 0.39 -20.11
CA LYS A 333 8.31 -0.32 -21.36
C LYS A 333 9.00 0.35 -22.57
N TYR A 334 8.88 1.68 -22.68
CA TYR A 334 9.55 2.47 -23.71
C TYR A 334 11.08 2.34 -23.63
N LEU A 335 11.66 2.43 -22.42
CA LEU A 335 13.11 2.30 -22.23
C LEU A 335 13.63 0.90 -22.58
N ALA A 336 12.87 -0.14 -22.27
CA ALA A 336 13.18 -1.52 -22.64
C ALA A 336 12.88 -1.83 -24.11
N LYS A 337 12.39 -0.85 -24.90
CA LYS A 337 11.97 -1.01 -26.30
C LYS A 337 10.93 -2.12 -26.51
N ASP A 338 10.09 -2.36 -25.50
CA ASP A 338 9.02 -3.34 -25.60
C ASP A 338 7.85 -2.78 -26.42
N THR A 339 7.58 -3.41 -27.55
CA THR A 339 6.49 -3.04 -28.47
C THR A 339 5.25 -3.92 -28.33
N LYS A 340 5.27 -4.91 -27.42
CA LYS A 340 4.13 -5.81 -27.24
C LYS A 340 2.89 -5.03 -26.81
N PRO A 341 1.69 -5.37 -27.33
CA PRO A 341 0.46 -4.72 -26.90
C PRO A 341 0.17 -5.01 -25.43
N ASP A 342 -0.45 -4.04 -24.77
CA ASP A 342 -0.99 -4.16 -23.42
C ASP A 342 -2.51 -4.15 -23.47
N ARG A 343 -3.14 -4.53 -22.35
CA ARG A 343 -4.49 -4.07 -22.04
C ARG A 343 -4.48 -2.53 -21.95
N HIS A 344 -5.65 -1.91 -21.89
CA HIS A 344 -5.77 -0.47 -21.65
C HIS A 344 -4.84 0.01 -20.51
N SER A 345 -3.98 0.98 -20.76
CA SER A 345 -3.06 1.57 -19.77
C SER A 345 -3.55 2.96 -19.41
N ASP A 346 -3.54 3.30 -18.12
CA ASP A 346 -3.90 4.63 -17.62
C ASP A 346 -2.66 5.52 -17.40
N GLY A 347 -1.46 4.93 -17.39
CA GLY A 347 -0.21 5.69 -17.34
C GLY A 347 0.29 6.11 -18.73
N PHE A 348 1.16 7.12 -18.76
CA PHE A 348 1.84 7.63 -19.97
C PHE A 348 3.36 7.60 -19.84
N ASN A 349 4.06 7.52 -20.99
CA ASN A 349 5.53 7.55 -21.00
C ASN A 349 6.05 8.95 -20.64
N LEU A 350 6.82 9.04 -19.55
CA LEU A 350 7.38 10.30 -19.06
C LEU A 350 8.68 10.72 -19.75
N MET A 351 9.35 9.85 -20.52
CA MET A 351 10.67 10.19 -21.07
C MET A 351 10.69 11.47 -21.89
N PRO A 352 9.73 11.75 -22.80
CA PRO A 352 9.69 13.02 -23.53
C PRO A 352 9.59 14.24 -22.60
N LEU A 353 8.81 14.14 -21.52
CA LEU A 353 8.63 15.21 -20.53
C LEU A 353 9.90 15.40 -19.69
N LEU A 354 10.47 14.31 -19.19
CA LEU A 354 11.70 14.32 -18.39
C LEU A 354 12.89 14.87 -19.19
N GLU A 355 13.03 14.47 -20.46
CA GLU A 355 14.05 14.98 -21.39
C GLU A 355 13.78 16.42 -21.86
N GLY A 356 12.59 16.97 -21.63
CA GLY A 356 12.23 18.34 -22.03
C GLY A 356 11.92 18.48 -23.51
N LYS A 357 11.61 17.37 -24.19
CA LYS A 357 11.15 17.35 -25.58
C LYS A 357 9.71 17.82 -25.70
N VAL A 358 8.92 17.64 -24.64
CA VAL A 358 7.58 18.20 -24.50
C VAL A 358 7.50 19.00 -23.20
N ALA A 359 6.70 20.06 -23.21
CA ALA A 359 6.47 20.89 -22.04
C ALA A 359 5.33 20.38 -21.16
N ARG A 360 4.38 19.63 -21.73
CA ARG A 360 3.17 19.16 -21.04
C ARG A 360 3.10 17.65 -20.94
N SER A 361 2.50 17.19 -19.86
CA SER A 361 2.12 15.80 -19.66
C SER A 361 0.89 15.45 -20.51
N GLU A 362 0.74 14.17 -20.82
CA GLU A 362 -0.47 13.64 -21.47
C GLU A 362 -1.68 13.58 -20.51
N HIS A 363 -1.48 13.83 -19.21
CA HIS A 363 -2.51 13.81 -18.18
C HIS A 363 -3.40 15.05 -18.22
N THR A 364 -4.27 15.12 -19.24
CA THR A 364 -5.33 16.13 -19.30
C THR A 364 -6.37 15.89 -18.20
N PHE A 365 -6.71 14.63 -17.94
CA PHE A 365 -7.61 14.24 -16.86
C PHE A 365 -6.97 13.18 -15.97
N MET A 366 -7.18 13.29 -14.67
CA MET A 366 -6.79 12.24 -13.70
C MET A 366 -7.95 11.95 -12.76
N PHE A 367 -8.16 10.67 -12.46
CA PHE A 367 -9.21 10.22 -11.56
C PHE A 367 -8.62 9.73 -10.25
N HIS A 368 -9.27 10.07 -9.14
CA HIS A 368 -8.82 9.75 -7.80
C HIS A 368 -9.89 8.94 -7.07
N TYR A 369 -9.52 7.71 -6.72
CA TYR A 369 -10.41 6.76 -6.06
C TYR A 369 -10.14 6.68 -4.55
N CYS A 370 -11.22 6.52 -3.78
CA CYS A 370 -11.16 6.09 -2.38
C CYS A 370 -11.83 4.71 -2.28
N GLY A 371 -11.02 3.64 -2.16
CA GLY A 371 -11.55 2.28 -2.31
C GLY A 371 -12.05 2.07 -3.74
N ALA A 372 -13.29 1.58 -3.89
CA ALA A 372 -13.96 1.44 -5.19
C ALA A 372 -14.73 2.70 -5.63
N TYR A 373 -14.75 3.76 -4.83
CA TYR A 373 -15.57 4.94 -5.06
C TYR A 373 -14.77 6.06 -5.76
N MET A 374 -15.33 6.62 -6.83
CA MET A 374 -14.80 7.82 -7.50
C MET A 374 -14.89 9.01 -6.53
N ASN A 375 -13.75 9.47 -6.02
CA ASN A 375 -13.72 10.46 -4.95
C ASN A 375 -13.47 11.88 -5.47
N ALA A 376 -12.50 12.02 -6.37
CA ALA A 376 -12.16 13.29 -6.99
C ALA A 376 -11.70 13.09 -8.43
N ALA A 377 -11.75 14.14 -9.24
CA ALA A 377 -11.20 14.17 -10.59
C ALA A 377 -10.47 15.50 -10.82
N ARG A 378 -9.35 15.44 -11.53
CA ARG A 378 -8.51 16.56 -11.91
C ARG A 378 -8.62 16.79 -13.41
N TRP A 379 -8.70 18.04 -13.82
CA TRP A 379 -8.63 18.49 -15.19
C TRP A 379 -7.52 19.54 -15.32
N HIS A 380 -6.59 19.30 -16.23
CA HIS A 380 -5.61 20.27 -16.67
C HIS A 380 -5.98 20.72 -18.08
N PRO A 381 -6.64 21.89 -18.25
CA PRO A 381 -7.10 22.33 -19.55
C PRO A 381 -5.95 22.53 -20.55
N PRO A 382 -6.20 22.35 -21.86
CA PRO A 382 -5.27 22.82 -22.88
C PRO A 382 -4.97 24.31 -22.69
N ASP A 383 -3.72 24.70 -22.92
CA ASP A 383 -3.27 26.10 -22.95
C ASP A 383 -3.52 26.92 -21.65
N SER A 384 -3.62 26.25 -20.50
CA SER A 384 -3.82 26.90 -19.20
C SER A 384 -2.88 26.34 -18.13
N GLY A 385 -2.32 27.20 -17.28
CA GLY A 385 -1.57 26.79 -16.09
C GLY A 385 -2.45 26.26 -14.96
N SER A 386 -3.75 26.57 -14.98
CA SER A 386 -4.70 26.13 -13.94
C SER A 386 -4.89 24.62 -13.96
N ILE A 387 -5.10 24.07 -12.77
CA ILE A 387 -5.36 22.65 -12.57
C ILE A 387 -6.62 22.56 -11.72
N PHE A 388 -7.74 22.33 -12.38
CA PHE A 388 -9.03 22.25 -11.72
C PHE A 388 -9.23 20.87 -11.12
N LYS A 389 -9.75 20.82 -9.90
CA LYS A 389 -10.04 19.57 -9.23
C LYS A 389 -11.40 19.62 -8.56
N VAL A 390 -12.19 18.58 -8.81
CA VAL A 390 -13.49 18.40 -8.16
C VAL A 390 -13.42 17.29 -7.12
N HIS A 391 -14.13 17.48 -6.00
CA HIS A 391 -14.41 16.43 -5.03
C HIS A 391 -15.90 16.10 -5.06
N PHE A 392 -16.24 14.86 -5.43
CA PHE A 392 -17.61 14.35 -5.38
C PHE A 392 -18.07 14.09 -3.95
N PHE A 393 -17.13 13.71 -3.09
CA PHE A 393 -17.35 13.60 -1.65
C PHE A 393 -16.06 13.86 -0.89
N THR A 394 -16.17 14.21 0.39
CA THR A 394 -15.01 14.40 1.28
C THR A 394 -15.18 13.57 2.56
N PRO A 395 -14.09 13.09 3.17
CA PRO A 395 -14.17 12.44 4.46
C PRO A 395 -14.60 13.43 5.55
N ASN A 396 -15.35 12.94 6.53
CA ASN A 396 -15.73 13.71 7.71
C ASN A 396 -14.58 13.66 8.72
N PHE A 397 -13.79 14.74 8.78
CA PHE A 397 -12.68 14.85 9.73
C PHE A 397 -13.18 14.82 11.18
N SER A 398 -12.41 14.15 12.03
CA SER A 398 -12.72 13.94 13.44
C SER A 398 -11.45 14.13 14.29
N PRO A 399 -11.44 15.05 15.28
CA PRO A 399 -12.50 16.03 15.58
C PRO A 399 -12.67 17.09 14.47
N LEU A 400 -13.78 17.84 14.52
CA LEU A 400 -14.09 18.87 13.53
C LEU A 400 -12.95 19.89 13.43
N GLY A 401 -12.52 20.21 12.20
CA GLY A 401 -11.42 21.15 11.94
C GLY A 401 -10.01 20.56 12.05
N ALA A 402 -9.86 19.29 12.46
CA ALA A 402 -8.54 18.68 12.70
C ALA A 402 -7.73 18.32 11.43
N GLY A 403 -8.36 18.35 10.24
CA GLY A 403 -7.69 17.99 9.00
C GLY A 403 -7.38 16.48 8.81
N GLY A 404 -7.95 15.62 9.66
CA GLY A 404 -7.82 14.16 9.57
C GLY A 404 -8.86 13.40 10.41
N CYS A 405 -8.84 12.07 10.38
CA CYS A 405 -9.83 11.21 11.05
C CYS A 405 -9.23 10.51 12.28
N TYR A 406 -8.82 11.27 13.29
CA TYR A 406 -8.08 10.79 14.47
C TYR A 406 -8.87 9.78 15.31
N ASN A 407 -10.20 9.89 15.37
CA ASN A 407 -11.05 8.97 16.13
C ASN A 407 -11.03 7.55 15.58
N THR A 408 -10.96 7.41 14.25
CA THR A 408 -10.94 6.10 13.56
C THR A 408 -9.55 5.70 13.11
N LYS A 409 -8.51 6.52 13.38
CA LYS A 409 -7.13 6.42 12.91
C LYS A 409 -6.94 6.47 11.39
N VAL A 410 -7.99 6.31 10.60
CA VAL A 410 -8.00 6.43 9.14
C VAL A 410 -9.36 6.94 8.67
N CYS A 411 -9.39 7.77 7.63
CA CYS A 411 -10.64 8.21 7.01
C CYS A 411 -11.26 7.12 6.13
N PHE A 412 -12.57 6.90 6.22
CA PHE A 412 -13.31 5.96 5.36
C PHE A 412 -13.87 6.64 4.10
N CYS A 413 -14.33 5.82 3.15
CA CYS A 413 -14.76 6.27 1.82
C CYS A 413 -16.29 6.23 1.60
N HIS A 414 -17.08 5.82 2.60
CA HIS A 414 -18.50 5.54 2.43
C HIS A 414 -19.30 5.70 3.73
N GLY A 415 -20.63 5.72 3.61
CA GLY A 415 -21.56 5.74 4.74
C GLY A 415 -21.55 7.07 5.51
N GLU A 416 -21.72 7.00 6.82
CA GLU A 416 -21.74 8.16 7.74
C GLU A 416 -20.40 8.91 7.86
N TYR A 417 -19.32 8.34 7.30
CA TYR A 417 -17.97 8.89 7.40
C TYR A 417 -17.61 9.86 6.28
N VAL A 418 -18.53 10.14 5.34
CA VAL A 418 -18.30 11.03 4.21
C VAL A 418 -19.46 11.99 4.02
N THR A 419 -19.16 13.16 3.43
CA THR A 419 -20.14 14.13 2.96
C THR A 419 -20.10 14.16 1.43
N GLN A 420 -21.26 13.92 0.79
CA GLN A 420 -21.43 14.00 -0.66
C GLN A 420 -21.72 15.45 -1.08
N HIS A 421 -21.19 15.87 -2.23
CA HIS A 421 -21.30 17.25 -2.71
C HIS A 421 -22.07 17.32 -4.03
N ARG A 422 -23.12 18.14 -4.07
CA ARG A 422 -23.93 18.42 -5.27
C ARG A 422 -24.29 19.92 -5.32
N PRO A 423 -23.67 20.73 -6.17
CA PRO A 423 -22.56 20.40 -7.09
C PRO A 423 -21.28 19.96 -6.35
N PRO A 424 -20.34 19.27 -7.03
CA PRO A 424 -19.04 18.91 -6.44
C PRO A 424 -18.27 20.14 -5.95
N LEU A 425 -17.43 19.98 -4.92
CA LEU A 425 -16.50 21.05 -4.52
C LEU A 425 -15.45 21.22 -5.61
N LEU A 426 -15.18 22.46 -6.03
CA LEU A 426 -14.21 22.77 -7.09
C LEU A 426 -13.04 23.57 -6.51
N PHE A 427 -11.81 23.27 -6.92
CA PHE A 427 -10.60 23.99 -6.54
C PHE A 427 -9.72 24.23 -7.78
N ASP A 428 -8.96 25.32 -7.81
CA ASP A 428 -7.83 25.49 -8.74
C ASP A 428 -6.52 25.28 -7.99
N LEU A 429 -5.88 24.13 -8.20
CA LEU A 429 -4.66 23.75 -7.50
C LEU A 429 -3.44 24.60 -7.86
N TYR A 430 -3.48 25.33 -8.98
CA TYR A 430 -2.41 26.24 -9.35
C TYR A 430 -2.35 27.44 -8.39
N HIS A 431 -3.52 28.03 -8.10
CA HIS A 431 -3.64 29.18 -7.20
C HIS A 431 -3.85 28.77 -5.73
N ASP A 432 -4.56 27.67 -5.48
CA ASP A 432 -4.81 27.10 -4.15
C ASP A 432 -4.35 25.63 -4.05
N PRO A 433 -3.03 25.39 -3.93
CA PRO A 433 -2.50 24.03 -3.73
C PRO A 433 -2.90 23.41 -2.38
N SER A 434 -3.46 24.21 -1.45
CA SER A 434 -3.88 23.74 -0.13
C SER A 434 -5.34 23.25 -0.09
N GLU A 435 -6.10 23.47 -1.17
CA GLU A 435 -7.52 23.13 -1.26
C GLU A 435 -8.33 23.65 -0.05
N SER A 436 -8.06 24.91 0.29
CA SER A 436 -8.65 25.63 1.42
C SER A 436 -9.82 26.53 1.00
N HIS A 437 -9.83 27.00 -0.25
CA HIS A 437 -10.83 27.94 -0.77
C HIS A 437 -11.53 27.32 -1.99
N PRO A 438 -12.72 26.71 -1.81
CA PRO A 438 -13.46 26.18 -2.94
C PRO A 438 -13.94 27.32 -3.84
N LEU A 439 -13.84 27.11 -5.15
CA LEU A 439 -14.40 27.99 -6.17
C LEU A 439 -15.92 27.86 -6.18
N MET A 440 -16.55 29.00 -6.41
CA MET A 440 -18.00 29.17 -6.46
C MET A 440 -18.40 29.82 -7.79
N PRO A 441 -19.66 29.68 -8.25
CA PRO A 441 -20.11 30.22 -9.54
C PRO A 441 -19.94 31.73 -9.71
N ASP A 442 -19.92 32.49 -8.61
CA ASP A 442 -19.69 33.94 -8.57
C ASP A 442 -18.19 34.31 -8.63
N THR A 443 -17.32 33.40 -8.21
CA THR A 443 -15.85 33.61 -8.19
C THR A 443 -15.13 33.07 -9.43
N GLU A 444 -15.72 32.12 -10.16
CA GLU A 444 -15.12 31.48 -11.33
C GLU A 444 -16.09 31.51 -12.53
N PRO A 445 -15.87 32.40 -13.52
CA PRO A 445 -16.75 32.50 -14.69
C PRO A 445 -16.89 31.19 -15.49
N ARG A 446 -15.87 30.33 -15.47
CA ARG A 446 -15.84 29.03 -16.17
C ARG A 446 -16.39 27.88 -15.32
N TYR A 447 -17.00 28.16 -14.16
CA TYR A 447 -17.43 27.15 -13.19
C TYR A 447 -18.29 26.05 -13.84
N ALA A 448 -19.30 26.44 -14.62
CA ALA A 448 -20.19 25.50 -15.30
C ALA A 448 -19.46 24.67 -16.38
N GLU A 449 -18.58 25.30 -17.16
CA GLU A 449 -17.77 24.63 -18.19
C GLU A 449 -16.85 23.58 -17.55
N ILE A 450 -16.16 23.94 -16.47
CA ILE A 450 -15.24 23.05 -15.74
C ILE A 450 -15.98 21.81 -15.25
N LEU A 451 -17.12 21.99 -14.60
CA LEU A 451 -17.92 20.88 -14.10
C LEU A 451 -18.43 19.99 -15.24
N GLU A 452 -18.86 20.58 -16.36
CA GLU A 452 -19.32 19.83 -17.52
C GLU A 452 -18.20 19.00 -18.17
N GLN A 453 -17.01 19.58 -18.36
CA GLN A 453 -15.87 18.88 -18.94
C GLN A 453 -15.43 17.71 -18.07
N ILE A 454 -15.38 17.91 -16.75
CA ILE A 454 -15.02 16.85 -15.81
C ILE A 454 -16.10 15.76 -15.78
N SER A 455 -17.39 16.12 -15.75
CA SER A 455 -18.48 15.14 -15.78
C SER A 455 -18.40 14.24 -17.00
N ARG A 456 -18.22 14.84 -18.20
CA ARG A 456 -18.07 14.10 -19.45
C ARG A 456 -16.82 13.20 -19.43
N ALA A 457 -15.72 13.66 -18.85
CA ALA A 457 -14.51 12.84 -18.74
C ALA A 457 -14.68 11.66 -17.77
N VAL A 458 -15.37 11.87 -16.64
CA VAL A 458 -15.70 10.80 -15.69
C VAL A 458 -16.62 9.77 -16.33
N GLU A 459 -17.67 10.18 -17.04
CA GLU A 459 -18.57 9.26 -17.75
C GLU A 459 -17.82 8.41 -18.78
N ARG A 460 -16.95 9.03 -19.60
CA ARG A 460 -16.11 8.29 -20.56
C ARG A 460 -15.19 7.31 -19.86
N HIS A 461 -14.56 7.71 -18.76
CA HIS A 461 -13.67 6.85 -17.98
C HIS A 461 -14.42 5.66 -17.39
N GLU A 462 -15.59 5.87 -16.80
CA GLU A 462 -16.44 4.81 -16.24
C GLU A 462 -16.87 3.81 -17.31
N GLN A 463 -17.18 4.25 -18.53
CA GLN A 463 -17.46 3.35 -19.67
C GLN A 463 -16.27 2.43 -19.99
N THR A 464 -15.02 2.88 -19.80
CA THR A 464 -13.84 2.01 -19.99
C THR A 464 -13.67 0.96 -18.90
N LEU A 465 -14.34 1.11 -17.75
CA LEU A 465 -14.37 0.11 -16.69
C LEU A 465 -15.41 -0.99 -16.98
N GLU A 466 -16.46 -0.63 -17.71
CA GLU A 466 -17.55 -1.53 -18.11
C GLU A 466 -17.25 -2.32 -19.38
N GLN A 467 -16.28 -1.88 -20.20
CA GLN A 467 -15.90 -2.57 -21.43
C GLN A 467 -15.28 -3.94 -21.15
N LYS A 468 -16.18 -4.92 -21.24
CA LYS A 468 -16.01 -6.37 -21.34
C LYS A 468 -14.83 -6.71 -22.25
N GLU A 469 -13.90 -7.52 -21.76
CA GLU A 469 -12.88 -8.16 -22.59
C GLU A 469 -13.60 -9.07 -23.62
N THR A 470 -13.82 -8.59 -24.84
CA THR A 470 -14.10 -9.47 -25.98
C THR A 470 -12.76 -10.02 -26.46
N SER A 471 -12.38 -11.20 -25.97
CA SER A 471 -11.33 -11.98 -26.63
C SER A 471 -11.83 -12.39 -28.01
N SER A 472 -11.28 -11.77 -29.05
CA SER A 472 -11.39 -12.27 -30.42
C SER A 472 -10.50 -13.50 -30.55
N ASP A 473 -10.89 -14.64 -29.98
CA ASP A 473 -10.38 -15.96 -30.35
C ASP A 473 -11.32 -17.06 -29.85
N SER A 474 -11.83 -17.82 -30.82
CA SER A 474 -12.58 -19.08 -30.71
C SER A 474 -13.99 -19.05 -30.10
N ALA A 475 -14.92 -19.62 -30.87
CA ALA A 475 -16.32 -19.78 -30.55
C ALA A 475 -16.54 -20.87 -29.48
N CYS A 476 -16.88 -20.49 -28.25
CA CYS A 476 -17.95 -21.07 -27.42
C CYS A 476 -17.94 -20.36 -26.04
N SER A 477 -19.12 -20.00 -25.54
CA SER A 477 -19.37 -19.32 -24.25
C SER A 477 -18.90 -17.85 -24.13
N THR A 478 -19.84 -16.93 -24.27
CA THR A 478 -19.70 -15.54 -23.79
C THR A 478 -19.78 -15.53 -22.26
N GLU A 479 -18.72 -15.93 -21.58
CA GLU A 479 -18.60 -15.72 -20.14
C GLU A 479 -18.19 -14.26 -19.91
N THR A 480 -19.03 -13.51 -19.19
CA THR A 480 -18.79 -12.11 -18.91
C THR A 480 -17.76 -12.03 -17.79
N VAL A 481 -16.47 -11.91 -18.10
CA VAL A 481 -15.42 -11.78 -17.07
C VAL A 481 -15.51 -10.40 -16.43
N ARG A 482 -16.37 -10.24 -15.41
CA ARG A 482 -16.31 -9.11 -14.49
C ARG A 482 -15.00 -9.23 -13.71
N VAL A 483 -14.21 -8.15 -13.67
CA VAL A 483 -13.00 -8.09 -12.83
C VAL A 483 -13.37 -8.46 -11.41
N GLN A 484 -12.82 -9.57 -10.92
CA GLN A 484 -13.14 -10.07 -9.59
C GLN A 484 -12.51 -9.17 -8.54
N ASN A 485 -13.34 -8.66 -7.62
CA ASN A 485 -12.86 -7.89 -6.49
C ASN A 485 -11.99 -8.76 -5.58
N GLN A 486 -10.74 -8.34 -5.36
CA GLN A 486 -9.73 -9.05 -4.57
C GLN A 486 -9.73 -8.68 -3.08
N MET A 487 -10.54 -7.69 -2.70
CA MET A 487 -10.60 -7.10 -1.37
C MET A 487 -11.91 -7.42 -0.64
N THR A 488 -12.65 -8.45 -1.08
CA THR A 488 -13.84 -8.94 -0.40
C THR A 488 -13.47 -9.68 0.89
N TRP A 489 -14.40 -9.75 1.86
CA TRP A 489 -14.14 -10.43 3.13
C TRP A 489 -13.74 -11.90 2.96
N ASP A 490 -14.34 -12.63 2.01
CA ASP A 490 -13.96 -14.01 1.74
C ASP A 490 -12.50 -14.13 1.28
N ARG A 491 -11.95 -13.14 0.57
CA ARG A 491 -10.57 -13.16 0.08
C ARG A 491 -9.55 -12.64 1.09
N ILE A 492 -9.92 -11.65 1.90
CA ILE A 492 -8.96 -11.00 2.81
C ILE A 492 -8.93 -11.61 4.22
N LEU A 493 -9.97 -12.36 4.62
CA LEU A 493 -9.98 -13.04 5.91
C LEU A 493 -8.95 -14.17 5.95
N TRP A 494 -8.44 -14.44 7.14
CA TRP A 494 -7.45 -15.48 7.38
C TRP A 494 -7.99 -16.89 7.06
N ARG A 495 -7.23 -17.64 6.26
CA ARG A 495 -7.51 -19.03 5.90
C ARG A 495 -6.32 -19.90 6.34
N PRO A 496 -6.51 -20.83 7.30
CA PRO A 496 -5.42 -21.65 7.84
C PRO A 496 -4.64 -22.42 6.77
N TRP A 497 -5.31 -22.93 5.74
CA TRP A 497 -4.69 -23.72 4.66
C TRP A 497 -3.88 -22.89 3.65
N LEU A 498 -3.94 -21.55 3.74
CA LEU A 498 -3.12 -20.64 2.93
C LEU A 498 -1.91 -20.10 3.71
N GLN A 499 -1.85 -20.33 5.03
CA GLN A 499 -0.89 -19.70 5.91
C GLN A 499 0.54 -20.21 5.62
N PRO A 500 1.48 -19.36 5.15
CA PRO A 500 2.89 -19.74 5.07
C PRO A 500 3.44 -20.03 6.47
N CYS A 501 4.25 -21.09 6.56
CA CYS A 501 4.72 -21.59 7.86
C CYS A 501 6.07 -22.32 7.71
N CYS A 502 7.13 -21.73 8.22
CA CYS A 502 8.39 -22.43 8.38
C CYS A 502 8.23 -23.47 9.50
N GLY A 503 8.46 -24.76 9.21
CA GLY A 503 8.21 -25.84 10.18
C GLY A 503 6.74 -26.27 10.27
N THR A 504 6.28 -26.64 11.47
CA THR A 504 4.99 -27.31 11.70
C THR A 504 3.90 -26.31 12.09
N PHE A 505 2.85 -26.21 11.25
CA PHE A 505 1.68 -25.38 11.57
C PHE A 505 0.90 -25.99 12.76
N PRO A 506 0.40 -25.18 13.73
CA PRO A 506 0.39 -23.71 13.79
C PRO A 506 1.65 -23.05 14.38
N PHE A 507 2.58 -23.84 14.91
CA PHE A 507 3.79 -23.38 15.62
C PHE A 507 4.96 -23.11 14.66
N CYS A 508 4.71 -22.22 13.70
CA CYS A 508 5.69 -21.85 12.68
C CYS A 508 6.90 -21.16 13.31
N GLY A 509 8.10 -21.53 12.89
CA GLY A 509 9.33 -20.98 13.43
C GLY A 509 10.57 -21.32 12.61
N CYS A 510 11.32 -20.32 12.19
CA CYS A 510 12.70 -20.46 11.76
C CYS A 510 13.45 -19.13 11.80
N LYS A 511 14.78 -19.19 11.77
CA LYS A 511 15.66 -18.03 11.76
C LYS A 511 16.63 -18.11 10.59
N GLU A 512 16.80 -16.99 9.90
CA GLU A 512 17.82 -16.89 8.87
C GLU A 512 19.20 -16.83 9.53
N ASN A 513 20.16 -17.56 8.98
CA ASN A 513 21.54 -17.52 9.47
C ASN A 513 22.23 -16.23 9.01
N ALA A 514 22.14 -15.18 9.82
CA ALA A 514 22.64 -13.83 9.49
C ALA A 514 24.18 -13.68 9.57
N THR A 515 24.94 -14.78 9.59
CA THR A 515 26.41 -14.76 9.71
C THR A 515 27.10 -14.02 8.55
N HIS A 516 26.46 -13.93 7.38
CA HIS A 516 26.97 -13.21 6.20
C HIS A 516 26.92 -11.67 6.31
N PHE A 517 26.17 -11.09 7.25
CA PHE A 517 25.96 -9.64 7.33
C PHE A 517 26.82 -8.94 8.39
N LYS A 518 27.73 -9.65 9.06
CA LYS A 518 28.60 -9.09 10.13
C LYS A 518 29.70 -8.12 9.64
N GLY A 519 29.84 -7.90 8.33
CA GLY A 519 30.95 -7.15 7.74
C GLY A 519 30.69 -5.67 7.43
N GLU A 520 29.43 -5.22 7.42
CA GLU A 520 29.04 -3.83 7.13
C GLU A 520 28.27 -3.28 8.34
N THR A 521 29.00 -3.07 9.44
CA THR A 521 28.45 -2.39 10.62
C THR A 521 28.44 -0.88 10.37
N ILE A 522 27.37 -0.21 10.80
CA ILE A 522 27.18 1.25 10.74
C ILE A 522 28.34 1.99 11.42
#